data_AF-A0A7X7XWS4-F1
#
_entry.id   AF-A0A7X7XWS4-F1
#
_cell.length_a   1.000
_cell.length_b   1.000
_cell.length_c   1.000
_cell.angle_alpha   90.00
_cell.angle_beta   90.00
_cell.angle_gamma   90.00
#
_symmetry.space_group_name_H-M   'P 1'
#
loop_
_entity.id
_entity.type
_entity.pdbx_description
1 polymer ?
#
loop_
_entity_poly.entity_id
_entity_poly.type
_entity_poly.pdbx_seq_one_letter_code
_entity_poly.pdbx_strand_id
1 'polypeptide(L)'
;DWRKFLHERKEADITAIIEEERLKPEETRRFIDNAFRDGMLKTTGTAIDKIMPPVSRFGGGRAAKKQGIIEKLMIFFEKYLGLI
;
A
#
# COMPACT_ATOMS: atom_id res chain seq x y z
N ASP A 1 -14.83 -5.73 -20.99
CA ASP A 1 -13.36 -5.64 -21.02
C ASP A 1 -12.83 -5.99 -19.64
N TRP A 2 -12.25 -7.19 -19.50
CA TRP A 2 -11.84 -7.75 -18.21
C TRP A 2 -10.68 -6.96 -17.56
N ARG A 3 -9.74 -6.46 -18.38
CA ARG A 3 -8.60 -5.67 -17.90
C ARG A 3 -9.04 -4.33 -17.32
N LYS A 4 -10.00 -3.68 -17.97
CA LYS A 4 -10.59 -2.42 -17.48
C LYS A 4 -11.26 -2.62 -16.12
N PHE A 5 -12.05 -3.69 -15.97
CA PHE A 5 -12.69 -4.02 -14.69
C PHE A 5 -11.67 -4.26 -13.58
N LEU A 6 -10.60 -5.02 -13.85
CA LEU A 6 -9.54 -5.25 -12.87
C LEU A 6 -8.83 -3.96 -12.47
N HIS A 7 -8.55 -3.08 -13.43
CA HIS A 7 -7.94 -1.78 -13.15
C HIS A 7 -8.84 -0.91 -12.25
N GLU A 8 -10.12 -0.78 -12.59
CA GLU A 8 -11.09 -0.01 -11.77
C GLU A 8 -11.22 -0.59 -10.35
N ARG A 9 -11.22 -1.92 -10.21
CA ARG A 9 -11.31 -2.60 -8.92
C ARG A 9 -10.04 -2.44 -8.09
N LYS A 10 -8.85 -2.57 -8.71
CA LYS A 10 -7.55 -2.31 -8.09
C LYS A 10 -7.47 -0.88 -7.58
N GLU A 11 -7.89 0.08 -8.40
CA GLU A 11 -7.89 1.50 -8.06
C GLU A 11 -8.84 1.83 -6.90
N ALA A 12 -10.04 1.24 -6.87
CA ALA A 12 -10.96 1.40 -5.76
C ALA A 12 -10.38 0.83 -4.45
N ASP A 13 -9.80 -0.37 -4.51
CA ASP A 13 -9.26 -1.04 -3.32
C ASP A 13 -8.05 -0.30 -2.72
N ILE A 14 -7.12 0.17 -3.55
CA ILE A 14 -5.96 0.94 -3.03
C ILE A 14 -6.41 2.30 -2.48
N THR A 15 -7.41 2.93 -3.08
CA THR A 15 -7.99 4.18 -2.58
C THR A 15 -8.61 3.99 -1.20
N ALA A 16 -9.34 2.89 -0.99
CA ALA A 16 -9.90 2.55 0.32
C ALA A 16 -8.82 2.38 1.40
N ILE A 17 -7.70 1.71 1.08
CA ILE A 17 -6.57 1.56 2.02
C ILE A 17 -5.93 2.92 2.33
N ILE A 18 -5.75 3.76 1.31
CA ILE A 18 -5.19 5.12 1.47
C ILE A 18 -6.05 5.94 2.44
N GLU A 19 -7.37 5.91 2.28
CA GLU A 19 -8.30 6.65 3.12
C GLU A 19 -8.35 6.11 4.55
N GLU A 20 -8.46 4.79 4.71
CA GLU A 20 -8.55 4.12 6.01
C GLU A 20 -7.30 4.37 6.86
N GLU A 21 -6.11 4.20 6.26
CA GLU A 21 -4.84 4.36 6.98
C GLU A 21 -4.32 5.81 6.98
N ARG A 22 -4.99 6.70 6.23
CA ARG A 22 -4.59 8.09 5.97
C ARG A 22 -3.18 8.16 5.37
N LEU A 23 -2.91 7.30 4.39
CA LEU A 23 -1.64 7.29 3.67
C LEU A 23 -1.56 8.50 2.74
N LYS A 24 -0.35 8.83 2.33
CA LYS A 24 -0.13 9.85 1.30
C LYS A 24 -0.49 9.27 -0.07
N PRO A 25 -1.49 9.81 -0.78
CA PRO A 25 -2.05 9.12 -1.95
C PRO A 25 -1.05 8.92 -3.08
N GLU A 26 -0.33 9.97 -3.48
CA GLU A 26 0.59 9.93 -4.63
C GLU A 26 1.77 8.99 -4.37
N GLU A 27 2.38 9.08 -3.19
CA GLU A 27 3.50 8.22 -2.81
C GLU A 27 3.06 6.76 -2.64
N THR A 28 1.85 6.51 -2.15
CA THR A 28 1.31 5.15 -2.02
C THR A 28 1.10 4.51 -3.38
N ARG A 29 0.50 5.24 -4.33
CA ARG A 29 0.31 4.75 -5.70
C ARG A 29 1.64 4.42 -6.36
N ARG A 30 2.60 5.34 -6.28
CA ARG A 30 3.95 5.12 -6.81
C ARG A 30 4.66 3.95 -6.14
N PHE A 31 4.49 3.77 -4.83
CA PHE A 31 5.05 2.63 -4.11
C PHE A 31 4.49 1.29 -4.62
N ILE A 32 3.17 1.23 -4.80
CA ILE A 32 2.47 0.05 -5.30
C ILE A 32 2.81 -0.25 -6.75
N ASP A 33 2.90 0.76 -7.61
CA ASP A 33 3.28 0.57 -9.02
C ASP A 33 4.70 0.02 -9.13
N ASN A 34 5.63 0.52 -8.31
CA ASN A 34 6.98 -0.05 -8.24
C ASN A 34 6.96 -1.50 -7.72
N ALA A 35 6.11 -1.81 -6.73
CA ALA A 35 5.99 -3.17 -6.20
C ALA A 35 5.49 -4.16 -7.25
N PHE A 36 4.47 -3.80 -8.03
CA PHE A 36 3.98 -4.64 -9.14
C PHE A 36 5.01 -4.77 -10.26
N ARG A 37 5.72 -3.68 -10.61
CA ARG A 37 6.79 -3.72 -11.60
C ARG A 37 7.94 -4.64 -11.17
N ASP A 38 8.33 -4.57 -9.90
CA ASP A 38 9.43 -5.35 -9.34
C ASP A 38 8.97 -6.78 -8.94
N GLY A 39 7.66 -7.08 -8.97
CA GLY A 39 7.09 -8.35 -8.53
C GLY A 39 7.19 -8.61 -7.03
N MET A 40 7.52 -7.58 -6.23
CA MET A 40 7.75 -7.71 -4.79
C MET A 40 7.33 -6.45 -4.03
N LEU A 41 6.57 -6.63 -2.95
CA LEU A 41 6.26 -5.58 -2.00
C LEU A 41 7.42 -5.39 -1.00
N LYS A 42 8.08 -4.24 -1.05
CA LYS A 42 9.19 -3.91 -0.13
C LYS A 42 8.64 -3.55 1.26
N THR A 43 8.63 -4.50 2.18
CA THR A 43 8.16 -4.32 3.57
C THR A 43 9.25 -3.85 4.54
N THR A 44 10.53 -4.05 4.17
CA THR A 44 11.68 -3.68 4.98
C THR A 44 12.22 -2.30 4.64
N GLY A 45 12.96 -1.69 5.58
CA GLY A 45 13.55 -0.36 5.41
C GLY A 45 12.54 0.76 5.57
N THR A 46 12.78 1.88 4.86
CA THR A 46 12.06 3.16 5.05
C THR A 46 11.02 3.46 3.98
N ALA A 47 10.77 2.53 3.04
CA ALA A 47 9.84 2.78 1.92
C ALA A 47 8.41 3.08 2.41
N ILE A 48 7.90 2.27 3.33
CA ILE A 48 6.57 2.48 3.94
C ILE A 48 6.54 3.73 4.80
N ASP A 49 7.65 4.09 5.44
CA ASP A 49 7.71 5.32 6.23
C ASP A 49 7.47 6.58 5.38
N LYS A 50 7.72 6.52 4.06
CA LYS A 50 7.49 7.64 3.13
C LYS A 50 6.01 7.87 2.82
N ILE A 51 5.22 6.79 2.79
CA ILE A 51 3.79 6.82 2.46
C ILE A 51 2.91 7.02 3.72
N MET A 52 3.47 6.79 4.90
CA MET A 52 2.76 7.02 6.16
C MET A 52 2.51 8.52 6.41
N PRO A 53 1.39 8.88 7.06
CA PRO A 53 1.21 10.23 7.58
C PRO A 53 2.23 10.53 8.69
N PRO A 54 2.42 11.79 9.09
CA PRO A 54 3.22 12.12 10.27
C PRO A 54 2.62 11.44 11.50
N VAL A 55 3.34 10.46 12.06
CA VAL A 55 2.94 9.76 13.29
C VAL A 55 3.99 10.07 14.35
N SER A 56 3.54 10.30 15.59
CA SER A 56 4.45 10.47 16.73
C SER A 56 5.44 9.31 16.81
N ARG A 57 6.71 9.65 17.01
CA ARG A 57 7.80 8.67 17.16
C ARG A 57 7.85 8.08 18.58
N PHE A 58 7.08 8.64 19.50
CA PHE A 58 7.05 8.25 20.90
C PHE A 58 5.89 7.27 21.17
N GLY A 59 6.09 6.33 22.08
CA GLY A 59 5.03 5.42 22.56
C GLY A 59 4.71 4.20 21.68
N GLY A 60 5.58 3.83 20.72
CA GLY A 60 5.47 2.56 19.98
C GLY A 60 4.33 2.46 18.95
N GLY A 61 3.32 3.34 19.01
CA GLY A 61 2.16 3.31 18.11
C GLY A 61 2.51 3.42 16.62
N ARG A 62 3.64 4.07 16.29
CA ARG A 62 4.15 4.14 14.91
C ARG A 62 4.55 2.77 14.36
N ALA A 63 5.18 1.92 15.18
CA ALA A 63 5.60 0.59 14.76
C ALA A 63 4.38 -0.32 14.54
N ALA A 64 3.41 -0.29 15.47
CA ALA A 64 2.16 -1.03 15.33
C ALA A 64 1.36 -0.58 14.08
N LYS A 65 1.25 0.73 13.86
CA LYS A 65 0.59 1.26 12.65
C LYS A 65 1.31 0.85 11.37
N LYS A 66 2.65 0.92 11.36
CA LYS A 66 3.45 0.47 10.21
C LYS A 66 3.19 -1.01 9.90
N GLN A 67 3.10 -1.85 10.92
CA GLN A 67 2.82 -3.28 10.75
C GLN A 67 1.43 -3.52 10.17
N GLY A 68 0.39 -2.84 10.67
CA GLY A 68 -0.96 -2.94 10.11
C GLY A 68 -1.05 -2.48 8.64
N ILE A 69 -0.33 -1.42 8.27
CA ILE A 69 -0.23 -0.97 6.88
C ILE A 69 0.44 -2.03 6.01
N ILE A 70 1.53 -2.65 6.49
CA ILE A 70 2.22 -3.73 5.77
C ILE A 70 1.26 -4.87 5.45
N GLU A 71 0.51 -5.33 6.44
CA GLU A 71 -0.42 -6.46 6.30
C GLU A 71 -1.50 -6.16 5.26
N LYS A 72 -2.12 -4.98 5.33
CA LYS A 72 -3.14 -4.55 4.36
C LYS A 72 -2.59 -4.45 2.94
N LEU A 73 -1.41 -3.84 2.78
CA LEU A 73 -0.78 -3.71 1.47
C LEU A 73 -0.30 -5.05 0.92
N MET A 74 0.11 -6.00 1.78
CA MET A 74 0.47 -7.35 1.36
C MET A 74 -0.73 -8.12 0.83
N ILE A 75 -1.84 -8.12 1.57
CA ILE A 75 -3.11 -8.75 1.15
C ILE A 75 -3.57 -8.15 -0.19
N PHE A 76 -3.51 -6.83 -0.31
CA PHE A 76 -3.82 -6.15 -1.57
C PHE A 76 -2.87 -6.58 -2.70
N PHE A 77 -1.56 -6.62 -2.45
CA PHE A 77 -0.58 -6.98 -3.45
C PHE A 77 -0.79 -8.42 -3.96
N GLU A 78 -0.93 -9.38 -3.07
CA GLU A 78 -1.16 -10.79 -3.39
C GLU A 78 -2.48 -11.00 -4.16
N LYS A 79 -3.54 -10.25 -3.81
CA LYS A 79 -4.83 -10.31 -4.50
C LYS A 79 -4.72 -10.00 -6.00
N TYR A 80 -3.80 -9.12 -6.39
CA TYR A 80 -3.69 -8.63 -7.76
C TYR A 80 -2.44 -9.13 -8.49
N LEU A 81 -1.47 -9.70 -7.78
CA LEU A 81 -0.26 -10.26 -8.38
C LEU A 81 -0.64 -11.38 -9.35
N GLY A 82 -0.21 -11.27 -10.61
CA GLY A 82 -0.52 -12.23 -11.68
C GLY A 82 -1.91 -12.07 -12.33
N LEU A 83 -2.73 -11.13 -11.87
CA LEU A 83 -3.99 -10.75 -12.53
C LEU A 83 -3.82 -9.53 -13.46
N ILE A 84 -2.83 -8.69 -13.15
CA ILE A 84 -2.51 -7.45 -13.88
C ILE A 84 -1.31 -7.68 -14.80
#